data_AF-A0A1X7BWU9-F1
#
_entry.id   AF-A0A1X7BWU9-F1
#
_cell.length_a   1.000
_cell.length_b   1.000
_cell.length_c   1.000
_cell.angle_alpha   90.00
_cell.angle_beta   90.00
_cell.angle_gamma   90.00
#
_symmetry.space_group_name_H-M   'P 1'
#
loop_
_entity.id
_entity.type
_entity.pdbx_description
1 polymer ?
#
loop_
_entity_poly.entity_id
_entity_poly.type
_entity_poly.pdbx_seq_one_letter_code
_entity_poly.pdbx_strand_id
1 'polypeptide(L)' 'MIGAGLGFGPLPVHVAERFVNRGKLWRLPPYENSLAIDIHLVHHKGTRLDRAEHAILDMFQRRISSIPLEQRSYDPAEME' A
#
# COMPACT_ATOMS: atom_id res chain seq x y z
N MET A 1 -6.34 12.69 13.80
CA MET A 1 -7.51 12.00 14.38
C MET A 1 -7.07 10.82 15.24
N ILE A 2 -6.67 9.67 14.65
CA ILE A 2 -6.31 8.45 15.42
C ILE A 2 -5.20 8.73 16.46
N GLY A 3 -4.05 9.27 16.04
CA GLY A 3 -2.94 9.57 16.97
C GLY A 3 -3.22 10.67 18.01
N ALA A 4 -4.35 11.39 17.87
CA ALA A 4 -4.83 12.36 18.85
C ALA A 4 -5.95 11.79 19.75
N GLY A 5 -6.23 10.48 19.65
CA GLY A 5 -7.29 9.81 20.41
C GLY A 5 -8.71 10.02 19.87
N LEU A 6 -8.85 10.59 18.66
CA LEU A 6 -10.16 10.90 18.07
C LEU A 6 -10.55 9.84 17.04
N GLY A 7 -10.81 8.62 17.50
CA GLY A 7 -11.35 7.51 16.70
C GLY A 7 -10.31 6.51 16.17
N PHE A 8 -10.77 5.60 15.30
CA PHE A 8 -9.99 4.53 14.68
C PHE A 8 -10.28 4.45 13.17
N GLY A 9 -9.48 3.70 12.42
CA GLY A 9 -9.70 3.51 10.99
C GLY A 9 -8.67 2.60 10.33
N PRO A 10 -8.93 2.17 9.08
CA PRO A 10 -7.99 1.36 8.32
C PRO A 10 -6.77 2.20 7.94
N LEU A 11 -5.59 1.61 8.10
CA LEU A 11 -4.32 2.16 7.65
C LEU A 11 -3.59 1.09 6.84
N PRO A 12 -2.88 1.44 5.76
CA PRO A 12 -1.98 0.50 5.12
C PRO A 12 -0.96 -0.03 6.14
N VAL A 13 -0.74 -1.34 6.11
CA VAL A 13 0.14 -2.07 7.04
C VAL A 13 1.49 -1.36 7.24
N HIS A 14 2.22 -1.12 6.15
CA HIS A 14 3.53 -0.47 6.17
C HIS A 14 3.52 0.97 6.72
N VAL A 15 2.38 1.66 6.66
CA VAL A 15 2.25 3.01 7.24
C VAL A 15 2.04 2.93 8.75
N ALA A 16 1.26 1.95 9.22
CA ALA A 16 0.94 1.75 10.62
C ALA A 16 2.11 1.17 11.42
N GLU A 17 2.92 0.31 10.81
CA GLU A 17 4.02 -0.44 11.44
C GLU A 17 4.95 0.45 12.28
N ARG A 18 5.41 1.58 11.73
CA ARG A 18 6.28 2.51 12.46
C ARG A 18 5.65 3.10 13.73
N PHE A 19 4.32 3.22 13.77
CA PHE A 19 3.61 3.75 14.92
C PHE A 19 3.33 2.67 15.95
N VAL A 20 3.09 1.44 15.51
CA VAL A 20 2.99 0.25 16.36
C VAL A 20 4.32 0.00 17.06
N ASN A 21 5.44 -0.01 16.31
CA ASN A 21 6.79 -0.20 16.85
C ASN A 21 7.20 0.87 17.87
N ARG A 22 6.58 2.06 17.81
CA ARG A 22 6.80 3.16 18.76
C ARG A 22 5.79 3.19 19.91
N GLY A 23 4.91 2.19 20.01
CA GLY A 23 3.85 2.11 21.01
C GLY A 23 2.82 3.25 20.91
N LYS A 24 2.66 3.85 19.73
CA LYS A 24 1.72 4.96 19.49
C LYS A 24 0.37 4.51 18.95
N LEU A 25 0.33 3.37 18.27
CA LEU A 25 -0.88 2.73 17.76
C LEU A 25 -0.84 1.24 18.07
N TRP A 26 -2.00 0.59 18.04
CA TRP A 26 -2.14 -0.86 18.08
C TRP A 26 -3.22 -1.28 17.09
N ARG A 27 -3.14 -2.52 16.60
CA ARG A 27 -4.16 -3.08 15.70
C ARG A 27 -5.40 -3.48 16.49
N LEU A 28 -6.58 -3.23 15.93
CA LEU A 28 -7.85 -3.69 16.49
C LEU A 28 -8.21 -5.07 15.91
N PRO A 29 -8.90 -5.95 16.68
CA PRO A 29 -9.40 -7.21 16.15
C PRO A 29 -10.45 -6.97 15.03
N PRO A 30 -10.59 -7.90 14.07
CA PRO A 30 -9.89 -9.19 13.97
C PRO A 30 -8.44 -9.07 13.49
N TYR A 31 -7.58 -9.97 14.00
CA TYR A 31 -6.16 -10.04 13.61
C TYR A 31 -5.94 -10.86 12.32
N GLU A 32 -6.91 -11.69 11.95
CA GLU A 32 -6.95 -12.37 10.65
C GLU A 32 -7.63 -11.50 9.58
N ASN A 33 -7.55 -11.92 8.31
CA ASN A 33 -8.27 -11.32 7.17
C ASN A 33 -8.09 -9.79 7.05
N SER A 34 -6.84 -9.36 6.86
CA SER A 34 -6.56 -7.97 6.51
C SER A 34 -7.29 -7.57 5.22
N LEU A 35 -7.79 -6.33 5.19
CA LEU A 35 -8.41 -5.74 4.00
C LEU A 35 -7.38 -5.65 2.87
N ALA A 36 -7.49 -6.54 1.88
CA ALA A 36 -6.69 -6.46 0.66
C ALA A 36 -7.20 -5.32 -0.22
N ILE A 37 -6.31 -4.37 -0.53
CA ILE A 37 -6.59 -3.23 -1.40
C ILE A 37 -5.56 -3.24 -2.52
N ASP A 38 -6.01 -3.34 -3.76
CA ASP A 38 -5.14 -3.31 -4.94
C ASP A 38 -4.84 -1.87 -5.40
N ILE A 39 -3.69 -1.68 -6.04
CA ILE A 39 -3.22 -0.39 -6.55
C ILE A 39 -3.08 -0.48 -8.07
N HIS A 40 -3.83 0.36 -8.78
CA HIS A 40 -3.82 0.39 -10.24
C HIS A 40 -3.06 1.59 -10.79
N LEU A 41 -2.26 1.37 -11.83
CA LEU A 41 -1.64 2.42 -12.63
C LEU A 41 -2.60 2.86 -13.73
N VAL A 42 -2.97 4.14 -13.74
CA VAL A 42 -3.88 4.73 -14.74
C VAL A 42 -3.17 5.87 -15.45
N HIS A 43 -3.22 5.88 -16.77
CA HIS A 43 -2.76 6.99 -17.60
C HIS A 43 -3.68 7.16 -18.82
N HIS A 44 -3.75 8.38 -19.35
CA HIS A 44 -4.52 8.64 -20.56
C HIS A 44 -3.72 8.24 -21.80
N LYS A 45 -4.32 7.44 -22.69
CA LYS A 45 -3.64 6.92 -23.89
C LYS A 45 -3.36 7.99 -24.96
N GLY A 46 -4.12 9.09 -24.96
CA GLY A 46 -3.95 10.20 -25.90
C GLY A 46 -2.96 11.26 -25.45
N THR A 47 -2.36 11.14 -24.26
CA THR A 47 -1.44 12.16 -23.74
C THR A 47 -0.12 12.08 -24.48
N ARG A 48 0.37 13.23 -24.96
CA ARG A 48 1.75 13.35 -25.46
C ARG A 48 2.68 13.43 -24.25
N LEU A 49 3.34 12.32 -23.95
CA LEU A 49 4.32 12.24 -22.88
C LEU A 49 5.69 12.69 -23.39
N ASP A 50 6.46 13.37 -22.54
CA ASP A 50 7.86 13.65 -22.80
C ASP A 50 8.74 12.39 -22.60
N ARG A 51 10.05 12.51 -22.81
CA ARG A 51 10.98 11.38 -22.68
C ARG A 51 11.04 10.83 -21.25
N ALA A 52 11.00 11.70 -20.24
CA ALA A 52 11.09 11.29 -18.84
C ALA A 52 9.79 10.60 -18.39
N GLU A 53 8.64 11.13 -18.81
CA GLU A 53 7.32 10.57 -18.52
C GLU A 53 7.15 9.17 -19.11
N HIS A 54 7.57 8.95 -20.37
CA HIS A 54 7.60 7.61 -20.96
C HIS A 54 8.47 6.65 -20.14
N ALA A 55 9.68 7.08 -19.75
CA ALA A 55 10.59 6.25 -18.98
C ALA A 55 10.01 5.84 -17.63
N ILE A 56 9.31 6.76 -16.95
CA ILE A 56 8.61 6.51 -15.68
C ILE A 56 7.45 5.53 -15.89
N LEU A 57 6.64 5.73 -16.93
CA LEU A 57 5.50 4.85 -17.22
C LEU A 57 5.98 3.42 -17.50
N ASP A 58 7.01 3.27 -18.33
CA ASP A 58 7.62 1.97 -18.65
C ASP A 58 8.23 1.32 -17.42
N MET A 59 8.83 2.11 -16.51
CA MET A 59 9.37 1.60 -15.26
C MET A 59 8.25 1.06 -14.36
N PHE A 60 7.16 1.80 -14.19
CA PHE A 60 6.03 1.35 -13.38
C PHE A 60 5.39 0.09 -13.97
N GLN A 61 5.12 0.07 -15.28
CA GLN A 61 4.53 -1.10 -15.94
C GLN A 61 5.41 -2.34 -15.76
N ARG A 62 6.72 -2.24 -16.01
CA ARG A 62 7.65 -3.36 -15.80
C ARG A 62 7.70 -3.82 -14.35
N ARG A 63 7.72 -2.89 -13.39
CA ARG A 63 7.70 -3.23 -11.96
C ARG A 63 6.39 -3.91 -11.56
N ILE A 64 5.26 -3.45 -12.10
CA ILE A 64 3.90 -4.00 -11.88
C ILE A 64 3.70 -5.37 -12.57
N SER A 65 4.43 -5.67 -13.64
CA SER A 65 4.37 -7.01 -14.25
C SER A 65 5.33 -8.02 -13.63
N SER A 66 6.43 -7.57 -13.02
CA SER A 66 7.50 -8.46 -12.51
C SER A 66 7.28 -9.01 -11.10
N ILE A 67 6.29 -8.51 -10.36
CA ILE A 67 6.01 -8.95 -8.98
C ILE A 67 4.54 -9.41 -8.92
N PRO A 68 4.22 -10.68 -8.70
CA PRO A 68 2.82 -11.12 -8.57
C PRO A 68 2.07 -10.38 -7.44
N LEU A 69 0.74 -10.31 -7.51
CA LEU A 69 -0.08 -9.59 -6.52
C LEU A 69 0.11 -10.16 -5.11
N GLU A 70 0.33 -11.47 -5.02
CA GLU A 70 0.58 -12.20 -3.78
C GLU A 70 1.85 -11.68 -3.09
N GLN A 71 2.87 -11.30 -3.86
CA GLN A 71 4.13 -10.76 -3.34
C GLN A 71 4.07 -9.25 -3.05
N ARG A 72 2.96 -8.58 -3.38
CA ARG A 72 2.70 -7.16 -3.07
C ARG A 72 1.66 -6.97 -1.98
N SER A 73 0.98 -8.06 -1.63
CA SER A 73 0.02 -8.10 -0.55
C SER A 73 0.76 -8.44 0.73
N TYR A 74 0.38 -7.82 1.84
CA TYR A 74 0.92 -8.17 3.14
C TYR A 74 0.20 -9.43 3.63
N ASP A 75 0.94 -10.46 4.02
CA ASP A 75 0.34 -11.64 4.64
C ASP A 75 -0.02 -11.30 6.10
N PRO A 76 -1.30 -11.40 6.50
CA PRO A 76 -1.69 -11.18 7.88
C PRO A 76 -1.01 -12.13 8.89
N ALA A 77 -0.51 -13.30 8.45
CA ALA A 77 0.18 -14.27 9.32
C ALA A 77 1.66 -13.93 9.61
N GLU A 78 2.30 -13.08 8.81
CA GLU A 78 3.70 -12.67 9.01
C GLU A 78 3.84 -11.44 9.94
N MET A 79 2.72 -10.91 10.44
CA MET A 79 2.64 -9.68 11.23
C MET A 79 2.39 -9.91 12.73
N GLU A 80 2.91 -10.99 13.30
CA GLU A 80 2.84 -11.32 14.74
C GLU A 80 4.11 -10.90 15.50
#